data_AF-A0A158AUZ7-F1
#
_entry.id   AF-A0A158AUZ7-F1
#
_cell.length_a   1.000
_cell.length_b   1.000
_cell.length_c   1.000
_cell.angle_alpha   90.00
_cell.angle_beta   90.00
_cell.angle_gamma   90.00
#
_symmetry.space_group_name_H-M   'P 1'
#
loop_
_entity.id
_entity.type
_entity.pdbx_description
1 polymer ?
#
loop_
_entity_poly.entity_id
_entity_poly.type
_entity_poly.pdbx_seq_one_letter_code
_entity_poly.pdbx_strand_id
1 'polypeptide(L)'
;MSATEPWICPTCANHVTTPFCPMCGESPLRPPDLTLRGIGAKVLHAATTIDGRLLRTIWILLRHPGELTVAHLNGKRMPFVPPFQLFLIANAFFFAMQSLTDTQVFGSTLQSHLYLQDWSPLARSLVAERVAKLRTDLPQYTSIFDRAAVLNAKSLIILMVIPFTLLLRMILFRTRKPFVTFVYFSLHLYAFLLLLFSLALAVAAIEIRLGGLGLGSPVVDNLLSIINLSLCGGYVFVALNPVFGSHGMTRLVKAAALALTAGFIVLGYRFAIFLITLYTA
;
A
#
# COMPACT_ATOMS: atom_id res chain seq x y z
N MET A 1 -11.81 -20.67 -37.51
CA MET A 1 -10.72 -19.74 -37.11
C MET A 1 -11.27 -18.33 -37.27
N SER A 2 -11.67 -17.67 -36.19
CA SER A 2 -12.22 -16.31 -36.28
C SER A 2 -11.10 -15.35 -36.68
N ALA A 3 -11.18 -14.75 -37.87
CA ALA A 3 -10.27 -13.71 -38.30
C ALA A 3 -10.33 -12.56 -37.28
N THR A 4 -9.23 -12.31 -36.58
CA THR A 4 -9.11 -11.15 -35.69
C THR A 4 -8.93 -9.91 -36.55
N GLU A 5 -9.84 -8.93 -36.42
CA GLU A 5 -9.68 -7.64 -37.09
C GLU A 5 -8.31 -7.04 -36.72
N PRO A 6 -7.57 -6.49 -37.71
CA PRO A 6 -6.32 -5.83 -37.45
C PRO A 6 -6.55 -4.65 -36.50
N TRP A 7 -5.78 -4.61 -35.43
CA TRP A 7 -5.90 -3.61 -34.37
C TRP A 7 -4.52 -3.04 -34.04
N ILE A 8 -4.47 -1.83 -33.48
CA ILE A 8 -3.22 -1.19 -33.07
C ILE A 8 -3.02 -1.43 -31.57
N CYS A 9 -1.89 -2.03 -31.15
CA CYS A 9 -1.60 -2.23 -29.71
C CYS A 9 -1.53 -0.85 -29.03
N PRO A 10 -2.41 -0.53 -28.06
CA PRO A 10 -2.34 0.74 -27.32
C PRO A 10 -1.05 0.85 -26.48
N THR A 11 -0.40 -0.28 -26.18
CA THR A 11 0.83 -0.31 -25.39
C THR A 11 2.10 -0.02 -26.20
N CYS A 12 2.28 -0.63 -27.38
CA CYS A 12 3.50 -0.48 -28.21
C CYS A 12 3.26 0.13 -29.60
N ALA A 13 2.02 0.51 -29.92
CA ALA A 13 1.62 1.07 -31.21
C ALA A 13 1.87 0.19 -32.46
N ASN A 14 2.26 -1.08 -32.29
CA ASN A 14 2.36 -2.00 -33.43
C ASN A 14 0.98 -2.34 -33.99
N HIS A 15 0.92 -2.51 -35.31
CA HIS A 15 -0.19 -3.18 -35.97
C HIS A 15 -0.16 -4.67 -35.63
N VAL A 16 -1.29 -5.17 -35.15
CA VAL A 16 -1.44 -6.54 -34.67
C VAL A 16 -2.58 -7.21 -35.41
N THR A 17 -2.29 -8.35 -36.03
CA THR A 17 -3.26 -9.21 -36.70
C THR A 17 -3.60 -10.46 -35.88
N THR A 18 -2.89 -10.68 -34.78
CA THR A 18 -3.07 -11.78 -33.84
C THR A 18 -4.02 -11.42 -32.69
N PRO A 19 -4.61 -12.42 -31.99
CA PRO A 19 -5.46 -12.18 -30.81
C PRO A 19 -4.76 -11.44 -29.66
N PHE A 20 -3.43 -11.55 -29.59
CA PHE A 20 -2.55 -10.87 -28.65
C PHE A 20 -1.38 -10.26 -29.42
N CYS A 21 -0.89 -9.11 -29.00
CA CYS A 21 0.27 -8.50 -29.64
C CYS A 21 1.53 -9.34 -29.39
N PRO A 22 2.31 -9.70 -30.41
CA PRO A 22 3.52 -10.50 -30.25
C PRO A 22 4.64 -9.75 -29.52
N MET A 23 4.61 -8.41 -29.55
CA MET A 23 5.64 -7.57 -28.90
C MET A 23 5.28 -7.20 -27.45
N CYS A 24 4.04 -6.75 -27.23
CA CYS A 24 3.59 -6.20 -25.95
C CYS A 24 2.76 -7.21 -25.13
N GLY A 25 2.29 -8.31 -25.74
CA GLY A 25 1.36 -9.28 -25.14
C GLY A 25 -0.06 -8.75 -24.95
N GLU A 26 -0.37 -7.53 -25.37
CA GLU A 26 -1.68 -6.88 -25.17
C GLU A 26 -2.78 -7.58 -25.96
N SER A 27 -4.03 -7.58 -25.46
CA SER A 27 -5.20 -8.08 -26.19
C SER A 27 -6.16 -6.93 -26.51
N PRO A 28 -6.84 -6.94 -27.66
CA PRO A 28 -7.87 -5.94 -27.93
C PRO A 28 -8.99 -6.06 -26.89
N LEU A 29 -9.52 -4.93 -26.40
CA LEU A 29 -10.58 -4.91 -25.39
C LEU A 29 -11.89 -5.34 -26.05
N ARG A 30 -12.31 -6.60 -25.84
CA ARG A 30 -13.57 -7.11 -26.44
C ARG A 30 -14.74 -6.96 -25.47
N PRO A 31 -15.96 -6.65 -25.95
CA PRO A 31 -17.16 -6.56 -25.09
C PRO A 31 -17.41 -7.77 -24.16
N PRO A 32 -17.14 -9.04 -24.57
CA PRO A 32 -17.29 -10.21 -23.69
C PRO A 32 -16.31 -10.25 -22.51
N ASP A 33 -15.17 -9.56 -22.62
CA ASP A 33 -14.17 -9.48 -21.54
C ASP A 33 -14.61 -8.58 -20.38
N LEU A 34 -15.70 -7.84 -20.56
CA LEU A 34 -16.32 -7.00 -19.54
C LEU A 34 -17.35 -7.77 -18.70
N THR A 35 -17.57 -9.06 -19.00
CA THR A 35 -18.47 -9.93 -18.22
C THR A 35 -17.75 -10.55 -17.02
N LEU A 36 -18.46 -10.80 -15.91
CA LEU A 36 -17.89 -11.42 -14.70
C LEU A 36 -17.17 -12.75 -14.98
N ARG A 37 -17.68 -13.53 -15.95
CA ARG A 37 -17.07 -14.79 -16.39
C ARG A 37 -15.80 -14.59 -17.22
N GLY A 38 -15.80 -13.59 -18.11
CA GLY A 38 -14.60 -13.19 -18.87
C GLY A 38 -13.49 -12.64 -17.98
N ILE A 39 -13.86 -11.87 -16.93
CA ILE A 39 -12.94 -11.41 -15.89
C ILE A 39 -12.36 -12.60 -15.12
N GLY A 40 -13.18 -13.58 -14.72
CA GLY A 40 -12.71 -14.79 -14.02
C GLY A 40 -11.71 -15.63 -14.82
N ALA A 41 -11.94 -15.82 -16.13
CA ALA A 41 -11.01 -16.55 -17.00
C ALA A 41 -9.68 -15.81 -17.20
N LYS A 42 -9.71 -14.47 -17.30
CA LYS A 42 -8.50 -13.64 -17.35
C LYS A 42 -7.69 -13.69 -16.06
N VAL A 43 -8.35 -13.74 -14.90
CA VAL A 43 -7.68 -13.89 -13.60
C VAL A 43 -6.97 -15.25 -13.50
N LEU A 44 -7.62 -16.33 -13.96
CA LEU A 44 -7.05 -17.68 -13.94
C LEU A 44 -5.81 -17.81 -14.85
N HIS A 45 -5.85 -17.23 -16.05
CA HIS A 45 -4.70 -17.19 -16.98
C HIS A 45 -3.60 -16.20 -16.54
N ALA A 46 -3.97 -15.10 -15.90
CA ALA A 46 -2.98 -14.18 -15.33
C ALA A 46 -2.23 -14.83 -14.16
N ALA A 47 -2.90 -15.68 -13.37
CA ALA A 47 -2.31 -16.40 -12.25
C ALA A 47 -1.20 -17.38 -12.67
N THR A 48 -1.27 -17.97 -13.87
CA THR A 48 -0.26 -18.91 -14.39
C THR A 48 0.96 -18.23 -15.03
N THR A 49 0.96 -16.89 -15.18
CA THR A 49 2.06 -16.13 -15.81
C THR A 49 2.61 -15.02 -14.88
N ILE A 50 2.44 -15.18 -13.56
CA ILE A 50 2.66 -14.13 -12.54
C ILE A 50 4.11 -13.61 -12.48
N ASP A 51 5.12 -14.41 -12.80
CA ASP A 51 6.50 -14.07 -12.41
C ASP A 51 7.12 -12.90 -13.18
N GLY A 52 6.96 -12.85 -14.51
CA GLY A 52 7.61 -11.80 -15.32
C GLY A 52 6.96 -10.42 -15.22
N ARG A 53 5.63 -10.36 -15.17
CA ARG A 53 4.87 -9.10 -15.11
C ARG A 53 4.97 -8.45 -13.74
N LEU A 54 4.89 -9.24 -12.66
CA LEU A 54 4.97 -8.72 -11.30
C LEU A 54 6.36 -8.16 -11.01
N LEU A 55 7.43 -8.90 -11.32
CA LEU A 55 8.81 -8.44 -11.12
C LEU A 55 9.09 -7.16 -11.91
N ARG A 56 8.66 -7.08 -13.18
CA ARG A 56 8.77 -5.86 -13.98
C ARG A 56 8.04 -4.68 -13.33
N THR A 57 6.84 -4.92 -12.81
CA THR A 57 6.03 -3.89 -12.15
C THR A 57 6.68 -3.40 -10.87
N ILE A 58 7.14 -4.31 -10.00
CA ILE A 58 7.86 -3.98 -8.77
C ILE A 58 9.14 -3.21 -9.09
N TRP A 59 9.90 -3.65 -10.09
CA TRP A 59 11.13 -2.99 -10.51
C TRP A 59 10.91 -1.54 -10.91
N ILE A 60 9.91 -1.27 -11.77
CA ILE A 60 9.56 0.08 -12.20
C ILE A 60 8.99 0.89 -11.03
N LEU A 61 8.17 0.27 -10.18
CA LEU A 61 7.64 0.91 -8.98
C LEU A 61 8.78 1.44 -8.10
N LEU A 62 9.84 0.66 -7.89
CA LEU A 62 10.97 1.00 -7.01
C LEU A 62 11.97 1.97 -7.67
N ARG A 63 12.35 1.73 -8.93
CA ARG A 63 13.41 2.52 -9.60
C ARG A 63 12.91 3.76 -10.33
N HIS A 64 11.64 3.79 -10.73
CA HIS A 64 11.05 4.84 -11.54
C HIS A 64 9.75 5.39 -10.91
N PRO A 65 9.85 6.14 -9.80
CA PRO A 65 8.70 6.67 -9.09
C PRO A 65 7.78 7.50 -10.00
N GLY A 66 6.48 7.18 -10.03
CA GLY A 66 5.48 7.89 -10.80
C GLY A 66 5.30 7.44 -12.26
N GLU A 67 6.30 6.81 -12.89
CA GLU A 67 6.18 6.32 -14.28
C GLU A 67 5.07 5.28 -14.44
N LEU A 68 4.91 4.40 -13.44
CA LEU A 68 3.86 3.39 -13.45
C LEU A 68 2.45 4.01 -13.41
N THR A 69 2.29 5.11 -12.68
CA THR A 69 1.02 5.87 -12.66
C THR A 69 0.75 6.50 -14.02
N VAL A 70 1.77 7.14 -14.62
CA VAL A 70 1.65 7.73 -15.96
C VAL A 70 1.33 6.68 -17.02
N ALA A 71 1.99 5.52 -16.98
CA ALA A 71 1.75 4.42 -17.91
C ALA A 71 0.29 3.94 -17.86
N HIS A 72 -0.27 3.74 -16.67
CA HIS A 72 -1.67 3.33 -16.49
C HIS A 72 -2.65 4.41 -16.94
N LEU A 73 -2.34 5.70 -16.72
CA LEU A 73 -3.17 6.82 -17.18
C LEU A 73 -3.15 6.95 -18.71
N ASN A 74 -2.02 6.64 -19.35
CA ASN A 74 -1.86 6.63 -20.80
C ASN A 74 -2.41 5.36 -21.47
N GLY A 75 -3.04 4.45 -20.71
CA GLY A 75 -3.67 3.24 -21.24
C GLY A 75 -2.72 2.05 -21.46
N LYS A 76 -1.46 2.12 -21.03
CA LYS A 76 -0.52 0.98 -21.11
C LYS A 76 -0.79 -0.01 -19.97
N ARG A 77 -1.73 -0.94 -20.17
CA ARG A 77 -2.26 -1.83 -19.11
C ARG A 77 -1.66 -3.23 -19.07
N MET A 78 -1.31 -3.85 -20.20
CA MET A 78 -0.83 -5.24 -20.19
C MET A 78 0.64 -5.49 -19.78
N PRO A 79 1.60 -4.54 -19.82
CA PRO A 79 2.95 -4.85 -19.35
C PRO A 79 3.07 -4.81 -17.82
N PHE A 80 2.07 -4.26 -17.12
CA PHE A 80 2.13 -4.01 -15.68
C PHE A 80 0.94 -4.60 -14.94
N VAL A 81 1.15 -4.89 -13.67
CA VAL A 81 0.06 -5.29 -12.77
C VAL A 81 -0.80 -4.05 -12.48
N PRO A 82 -2.14 -4.13 -12.57
CA PRO A 82 -3.04 -3.04 -12.25
C PRO A 82 -2.80 -2.47 -10.84
N PRO A 83 -3.00 -1.16 -10.60
CA PRO A 83 -2.58 -0.51 -9.35
C PRO A 83 -3.21 -1.13 -8.10
N PHE A 84 -4.50 -1.48 -8.17
CA PHE A 84 -5.22 -2.12 -7.08
C PHE A 84 -4.70 -3.53 -6.80
N GLN A 85 -4.46 -4.33 -7.84
CA GLN A 85 -3.92 -5.67 -7.71
C GLN A 85 -2.49 -5.64 -7.14
N LEU A 86 -1.67 -4.68 -7.59
CA LEU A 86 -0.32 -4.48 -7.06
C LEU A 86 -0.34 -4.14 -5.57
N PHE A 87 -1.23 -3.24 -5.15
CA PHE A 87 -1.43 -2.93 -3.73
C PHE A 87 -1.81 -4.17 -2.92
N LEU A 88 -2.76 -4.99 -3.40
CA LEU A 88 -3.16 -6.22 -2.70
C LEU A 88 -2.01 -7.24 -2.60
N ILE A 89 -1.22 -7.40 -3.67
CA ILE A 89 -0.04 -8.29 -3.66
C ILE A 89 1.01 -7.77 -2.68
N ALA A 90 1.33 -6.47 -2.71
CA ALA A 90 2.26 -5.86 -1.77
C ALA A 90 1.77 -5.99 -0.32
N ASN A 91 0.46 -5.86 -0.11
CA ASN A 91 -0.17 -6.04 1.19
C ASN A 91 -0.04 -7.48 1.71
N ALA A 92 -0.38 -8.46 0.88
CA ALA A 92 -0.23 -9.88 1.22
C ALA A 92 1.24 -10.22 1.53
N PHE A 93 2.17 -9.75 0.72
CA PHE A 93 3.61 -9.93 0.94
C PHE A 93 4.07 -9.29 2.26
N PHE A 94 3.62 -8.08 2.55
CA PHE A 94 3.96 -7.39 3.79
C PHE A 94 3.42 -8.08 5.04
N PHE A 95 2.18 -8.59 5.02
CA PHE A 95 1.66 -9.38 6.13
C PHE A 95 2.33 -10.75 6.27
N ALA A 96 2.77 -11.36 5.16
CA ALA A 96 3.60 -12.56 5.21
C ALA A 96 4.95 -12.25 5.91
N MET A 97 5.59 -11.14 5.58
CA MET A 97 6.84 -10.71 6.22
C MET A 97 6.67 -10.42 7.72
N GLN A 98 5.59 -9.76 8.13
CA GLN A 98 5.27 -9.58 9.56
C GLN A 98 5.09 -10.92 10.28
N SER A 99 4.38 -11.87 9.66
CA SER A 99 4.18 -13.21 10.24
C SER A 99 5.46 -14.03 10.32
N LEU A 100 6.44 -13.80 9.43
CA LEU A 100 7.73 -14.49 9.43
C LEU A 100 8.73 -13.89 10.43
N THR A 101 8.52 -12.63 10.82
CA THR A 101 9.41 -11.89 11.72
C THR A 101 8.83 -11.70 13.11
N ASP A 102 7.58 -12.13 13.34
CA ASP A 102 6.80 -11.92 14.56
C ASP A 102 6.74 -10.45 15.03
N THR A 103 6.82 -9.52 14.07
CA THR A 103 6.77 -8.08 14.32
C THR A 103 5.47 -7.49 13.80
N GLN A 104 4.86 -6.60 14.59
CA GLN A 104 3.62 -5.92 14.21
C GLN A 104 3.90 -4.43 14.00
N VAL A 105 3.83 -3.98 12.74
CA VAL A 105 4.09 -2.57 12.38
C VAL A 105 2.79 -1.77 12.44
N PHE A 106 1.69 -2.32 11.93
CA PHE A 106 0.39 -1.62 11.89
C PHE A 106 -0.63 -2.13 12.89
N GLY A 107 -0.53 -3.39 13.33
CA GLY A 107 -1.23 -3.88 14.51
C GLY A 107 -0.41 -3.48 15.74
N SER A 108 -1.03 -2.83 16.72
CA SER A 108 -0.40 -2.56 18.00
C SER A 108 -1.13 -3.36 19.07
N THR A 109 -0.37 -3.97 19.98
CA THR A 109 -0.93 -4.69 21.12
C THR A 109 -1.71 -3.75 22.03
N LEU A 110 -2.64 -4.30 22.80
CA LEU A 110 -3.37 -3.52 23.80
C LEU A 110 -2.40 -2.82 24.76
N GLN A 111 -1.33 -3.49 25.17
CA GLN A 111 -0.29 -2.90 26.01
C GLN A 111 0.35 -1.67 25.37
N SER A 112 0.66 -1.71 24.07
CA SER A 112 1.18 -0.55 23.36
C SER A 112 0.20 0.62 23.42
N HIS A 113 -1.09 0.38 23.18
CA HIS A 113 -2.11 1.42 23.30
C HIS A 113 -2.25 1.99 24.71
N LEU A 114 -2.07 1.19 25.75
CA LEU A 114 -2.21 1.61 27.14
C LEU A 114 -0.99 2.40 27.66
N TYR A 115 0.21 2.20 27.11
CA TYR A 115 1.44 2.77 27.70
C TYR A 115 2.36 3.51 26.74
N LEU A 116 2.30 3.26 25.44
CA LEU A 116 3.30 3.73 24.46
C LEU A 116 2.74 4.70 23.40
N GLN A 117 1.42 4.97 23.39
CA GLN A 117 0.80 5.83 22.39
C GLN A 117 0.39 7.18 23.00
N ASP A 118 0.30 8.22 22.17
CA ASP A 118 -0.10 9.56 22.61
C ASP A 118 -1.51 9.59 23.22
N TRP A 119 -2.38 8.67 22.80
CA TRP A 119 -3.75 8.52 23.30
C TRP A 119 -3.88 7.52 24.46
N SER A 120 -2.77 7.10 25.10
CA SER A 120 -2.80 6.15 26.21
C SER A 120 -3.71 6.53 27.38
N PRO A 121 -3.82 7.82 27.82
CA PRO A 121 -4.76 8.19 28.86
C PRO A 121 -6.22 7.86 28.51
N LEU A 122 -6.62 8.16 27.27
CA LEU A 122 -7.95 7.84 26.74
C LEU A 122 -8.13 6.32 26.55
N ALA A 123 -7.10 5.62 26.09
CA ALA A 123 -7.16 4.18 25.92
C ALA A 123 -7.42 3.48 27.27
N ARG A 124 -6.76 3.91 28.34
CA ARG A 124 -6.96 3.36 29.69
C ARG A 124 -8.40 3.56 30.18
N SER A 125 -8.99 4.74 29.98
CA SER A 125 -10.37 4.98 30.41
C SER A 125 -11.38 4.13 29.62
N LEU A 126 -11.22 4.07 28.29
CA LEU A 126 -12.12 3.31 27.42
C LEU A 126 -12.03 1.79 27.64
N VAL A 127 -10.81 1.27 27.82
CA VAL A 127 -10.58 -0.15 28.08
C VAL A 127 -11.11 -0.53 29.47
N ALA A 128 -10.88 0.30 30.49
CA ALA A 128 -11.41 0.05 31.83
C ALA A 128 -12.94 -0.02 31.83
N GLU A 129 -13.61 0.89 31.13
CA GLU A 129 -15.07 0.87 30.95
C GLU A 129 -15.53 -0.40 30.22
N ARG A 130 -14.85 -0.76 29.12
CA ARG A 130 -15.19 -1.95 28.31
C ARG A 130 -15.03 -3.25 29.09
N VAL A 131 -13.92 -3.42 29.81
CA VAL A 131 -13.63 -4.60 30.64
C VAL A 131 -14.65 -4.72 31.77
N ALA A 132 -15.00 -3.61 32.43
CA ALA A 132 -16.04 -3.58 33.45
C ALA A 132 -17.42 -3.98 32.89
N LYS A 133 -17.77 -3.47 31.70
CA LYS A 133 -19.03 -3.79 31.03
C LYS A 133 -19.12 -5.27 30.59
N LEU A 134 -18.02 -5.83 30.11
CA LEU A 134 -17.94 -7.23 29.69
C LEU A 134 -17.78 -8.21 30.87
N ARG A 135 -17.53 -7.70 32.09
CA ARG A 135 -17.28 -8.50 33.30
C ARG A 135 -16.15 -9.53 33.12
N THR A 136 -15.10 -9.12 32.41
CA THR A 136 -13.89 -9.92 32.18
C THR A 136 -12.71 -9.29 32.93
N ASP A 137 -11.57 -9.99 32.96
CA ASP A 137 -10.31 -9.49 33.46
C ASP A 137 -9.44 -8.93 32.32
N LEU A 138 -8.54 -8.01 32.67
CA LEU A 138 -7.66 -7.35 31.70
C LEU A 138 -6.76 -8.34 30.92
N PRO A 139 -6.16 -9.38 31.55
CA PRO A 139 -5.38 -10.39 30.82
C PRO A 139 -6.19 -11.16 29.77
N GLN A 140 -7.39 -11.63 30.12
CA GLN A 140 -8.26 -12.33 29.17
C GLN A 140 -8.66 -11.40 28.01
N TYR A 141 -9.06 -10.16 28.31
CA TYR A 141 -9.42 -9.18 27.28
C TYR A 141 -8.24 -8.84 26.36
N THR A 142 -7.03 -8.74 26.89
CA THR A 142 -5.80 -8.47 26.12
C THR A 142 -5.60 -9.50 25.01
N SER A 143 -5.74 -10.79 25.34
CA SER A 143 -5.64 -11.89 24.38
C SER A 143 -6.66 -11.79 23.24
N ILE A 144 -7.91 -11.46 23.58
CA ILE A 144 -9.00 -11.31 22.59
C ILE A 144 -8.73 -10.09 21.70
N PHE A 145 -8.39 -8.96 22.33
CA PHE A 145 -8.08 -7.71 21.64
C PHE A 145 -6.91 -7.89 20.67
N ASP A 146 -5.78 -8.47 21.10
CA ASP A 146 -4.58 -8.60 20.28
C ASP A 146 -4.83 -9.48 19.04
N ARG A 147 -5.62 -10.56 19.20
CA ARG A 147 -6.03 -11.40 18.05
C ARG A 147 -6.91 -10.63 17.07
N ALA A 148 -7.90 -9.89 17.57
CA ALA A 148 -8.79 -9.09 16.74
C ALA A 148 -8.06 -7.92 16.06
N ALA A 149 -7.11 -7.28 16.75
CA ALA A 149 -6.29 -6.19 16.23
C ALA A 149 -5.46 -6.64 15.01
N VAL A 150 -4.88 -7.85 15.05
CA VAL A 150 -4.13 -8.41 13.91
C VAL A 150 -5.04 -8.64 12.69
N LEU A 151 -6.26 -9.12 12.89
CA LEU A 151 -7.22 -9.34 11.80
C LEU A 151 -7.74 -8.02 11.21
N ASN A 152 -8.04 -7.05 12.07
CA ASN A 152 -8.45 -5.71 11.68
C ASN A 152 -7.33 -4.99 10.91
N ALA A 153 -6.08 -5.11 11.37
CA ALA A 153 -4.93 -4.55 10.67
C ALA A 153 -4.76 -5.10 9.25
N LYS A 154 -5.00 -6.41 9.05
CA LYS A 154 -4.89 -7.07 7.73
C LYS A 154 -5.91 -6.58 6.72
N SER A 155 -7.14 -6.36 7.16
CA SER A 155 -8.28 -6.03 6.30
C SER A 155 -8.46 -4.52 6.08
N LEU A 156 -8.16 -3.70 7.10
CA LEU A 156 -8.47 -2.27 7.07
C LEU A 156 -7.36 -1.41 6.47
N ILE A 157 -6.20 -1.96 6.11
CA ILE A 157 -5.07 -1.15 5.63
C ILE A 157 -5.38 -0.33 4.37
N ILE A 158 -6.34 -0.80 3.56
CA ILE A 158 -6.84 -0.06 2.40
C ILE A 158 -7.55 1.25 2.79
N LEU A 159 -8.06 1.35 4.01
CA LEU A 159 -8.69 2.55 4.55
C LEU A 159 -7.72 3.73 4.54
N MET A 160 -6.41 3.53 4.67
CA MET A 160 -5.41 4.61 4.60
C MET A 160 -5.33 5.27 3.21
N VAL A 161 -5.67 4.53 2.14
CA VAL A 161 -5.59 5.02 0.76
C VAL A 161 -6.62 6.12 0.51
N ILE A 162 -7.80 6.01 1.12
CA ILE A 162 -8.92 6.96 0.95
C ILE A 162 -8.57 8.37 1.45
N PRO A 163 -8.25 8.60 2.75
CA PRO A 163 -7.91 9.92 3.26
C PRO A 163 -6.65 10.47 2.59
N PHE A 164 -5.66 9.62 2.29
CA PHE A 164 -4.48 10.08 1.56
C PHE A 164 -4.83 10.61 0.17
N THR A 165 -5.71 9.92 -0.56
CA THR A 165 -6.15 10.38 -1.89
C THR A 165 -6.87 11.72 -1.81
N LEU A 166 -7.73 11.91 -0.81
CA LEU A 166 -8.46 13.16 -0.60
C LEU A 166 -7.51 14.30 -0.22
N LEU A 167 -6.57 14.07 0.70
CA LEU A 167 -5.58 15.07 1.11
C LEU A 167 -4.59 15.38 -0.02
N LEU A 168 -4.18 14.38 -0.80
CA LEU A 168 -3.37 14.57 -2.00
C LEU A 168 -4.10 15.45 -3.02
N ARG A 169 -5.39 15.19 -3.28
CA ARG A 169 -6.23 16.02 -4.15
C ARG A 169 -6.36 17.45 -3.63
N MET A 170 -6.47 17.63 -2.31
CA MET A 170 -6.55 18.93 -1.65
C MET A 170 -5.22 19.69 -1.74
N ILE A 171 -4.08 19.06 -1.46
CA ILE A 171 -2.74 19.68 -1.55
C ILE A 171 -2.42 20.06 -3.02
N LEU A 172 -2.84 19.22 -3.96
CA LEU A 172 -2.65 19.41 -5.39
C LEU A 172 -3.89 20.01 -6.06
N PHE A 173 -4.72 20.79 -5.33
CA PHE A 173 -6.02 21.24 -5.84
C PHE A 173 -5.95 22.00 -7.17
N ARG A 174 -4.84 22.72 -7.41
CA ARG A 174 -4.56 23.50 -8.64
C ARG A 174 -4.27 22.63 -9.87
N THR A 175 -4.00 21.34 -9.70
CA THR A 175 -3.74 20.43 -10.83
C THR A 175 -5.07 19.98 -11.44
N ARG A 176 -5.21 20.11 -12.76
CA ARG A 176 -6.42 19.76 -13.54
C ARG A 176 -6.49 18.27 -13.89
N LYS A 177 -5.88 17.39 -13.09
CA LYS A 177 -5.85 15.94 -13.33
C LYS A 177 -7.17 15.29 -12.87
N PRO A 178 -7.64 14.24 -13.54
CA PRO A 178 -8.86 13.53 -13.13
C PRO A 178 -8.68 12.83 -11.78
N PHE A 179 -9.79 12.59 -11.06
CA PHE A 179 -9.74 11.99 -9.71
C PHE A 179 -9.00 10.64 -9.67
N VAL A 180 -9.17 9.82 -10.72
CA VAL A 180 -8.50 8.51 -10.85
C VAL A 180 -6.97 8.61 -10.81
N THR A 181 -6.37 9.73 -11.25
CA THR A 181 -4.92 9.95 -11.15
C THR A 181 -4.45 9.92 -9.70
N PHE A 182 -5.22 10.55 -8.80
CA PHE A 182 -4.91 10.58 -7.38
C PHE A 182 -5.06 9.19 -6.76
N VAL A 183 -6.11 8.45 -7.12
CA VAL A 183 -6.32 7.07 -6.65
C VAL A 183 -5.17 6.15 -7.07
N TYR A 184 -4.79 6.18 -8.36
CA TYR A 184 -3.68 5.36 -8.85
C TYR A 184 -2.36 5.74 -8.19
N PHE A 185 -2.07 7.03 -8.04
CA PHE A 185 -0.88 7.49 -7.35
C PHE A 185 -0.83 6.98 -5.90
N SER A 186 -1.93 7.11 -5.16
CA SER A 186 -2.03 6.63 -3.78
C SER A 186 -1.79 5.13 -3.68
N LEU A 187 -2.40 4.32 -4.56
CA LEU A 187 -2.22 2.86 -4.56
C LEU A 187 -0.76 2.46 -4.83
N HIS A 188 -0.10 3.11 -5.80
CA HIS A 188 1.33 2.87 -6.05
C HIS A 188 2.20 3.29 -4.88
N LEU A 189 1.92 4.45 -4.27
CA LEU A 189 2.67 4.92 -3.10
C LEU A 189 2.52 3.95 -1.92
N TYR A 190 1.31 3.50 -1.60
CA TYR A 190 1.11 2.54 -0.52
C TYR A 190 1.69 1.17 -0.85
N ALA A 191 1.64 0.72 -2.10
CA ALA A 191 2.35 -0.49 -2.51
C ALA A 191 3.87 -0.36 -2.28
N PHE A 192 4.45 0.80 -2.65
CA PHE A 192 5.86 1.10 -2.38
C PHE A 192 6.17 1.11 -0.89
N LEU A 193 5.36 1.78 -0.07
CA LEU A 193 5.54 1.85 1.38
C LEU A 193 5.47 0.46 2.02
N LEU A 194 4.53 -0.39 1.58
CA LEU A 194 4.42 -1.77 2.09
C LEU A 194 5.67 -2.59 1.76
N LEU A 195 6.21 -2.48 0.54
CA LEU A 195 7.46 -3.14 0.18
C LEU A 195 8.65 -2.57 0.97
N LEU A 196 8.66 -1.26 1.22
CA LEU A 196 9.69 -0.61 2.02
C LEU A 196 9.64 -1.07 3.49
N PHE A 197 8.46 -1.15 4.10
CA PHE A 197 8.30 -1.70 5.45
C PHE A 197 8.71 -3.19 5.49
N SER A 198 8.34 -3.99 4.48
CA SER A 198 8.82 -5.38 4.37
C SER A 198 10.34 -5.49 4.36
N LEU A 199 11.02 -4.58 3.65
CA LEU A 199 12.48 -4.52 3.64
C LEU A 199 13.03 -4.14 5.02
N ALA A 200 12.44 -3.14 5.69
CA ALA A 200 12.83 -2.76 7.04
C ALA A 200 12.68 -3.93 8.04
N LEU A 201 11.61 -4.71 7.93
CA LEU A 201 11.41 -5.92 8.74
C LEU A 201 12.46 -6.99 8.45
N ALA A 202 12.81 -7.19 7.17
CA ALA A 202 13.87 -8.13 6.80
C ALA A 202 15.23 -7.70 7.39
N VAL A 203 15.56 -6.41 7.31
CA VAL A 203 16.79 -5.85 7.88
C VAL A 203 16.82 -6.03 9.39
N ALA A 204 15.73 -5.66 10.10
CA ALA A 204 15.62 -5.85 11.54
C ALA A 204 15.75 -7.34 11.94
N ALA A 205 15.14 -8.25 11.18
CA ALA A 205 15.25 -9.68 11.43
C ALA A 205 16.68 -10.22 11.22
N ILE A 206 17.41 -9.70 10.23
CA ILE A 206 18.82 -10.04 10.02
C ILE A 206 19.67 -9.50 11.18
N GLU A 207 19.42 -8.27 11.62
CA GLU A 207 20.12 -7.67 12.76
C GLU A 207 19.97 -8.51 14.04
N ILE A 208 18.75 -8.99 14.33
CA ILE A 208 18.47 -9.90 15.45
C ILE A 208 19.28 -11.20 15.31
N ARG A 209 19.35 -11.79 14.11
CA ARG A 209 20.14 -13.00 13.86
C ARG A 209 21.65 -12.79 14.04
N LEU A 210 22.13 -11.56 13.85
CA LEU A 210 23.52 -11.17 14.08
C LEU A 210 23.81 -10.78 15.55
N GLY A 211 22.84 -10.94 16.45
CA GLY A 211 22.98 -10.64 17.88
C GLY A 211 22.58 -9.22 18.28
N GLY A 212 21.96 -8.45 17.38
CA GLY A 212 21.39 -7.14 17.69
C GLY A 212 20.02 -7.20 18.37
N LEU A 213 19.53 -6.04 18.80
CA LEU A 213 18.22 -5.90 19.47
C LEU A 213 17.07 -5.70 18.47
N GLY A 214 17.38 -5.47 17.19
CA GLY A 214 16.40 -5.17 16.14
C GLY A 214 15.48 -4.02 16.53
N LEU A 215 14.18 -4.17 16.24
CA LEU A 215 13.14 -3.18 16.59
C LEU A 215 12.89 -3.03 18.11
N GLY A 216 13.51 -3.86 18.95
CA GLY A 216 13.42 -3.70 20.41
C GLY A 216 14.22 -2.51 20.94
N SER A 217 15.19 -2.00 20.17
CA SER A 217 15.94 -0.79 20.51
C SER A 217 15.18 0.45 20.06
N PRO A 218 14.83 1.40 20.95
CA PRO A 218 14.20 2.67 20.58
C PRO A 218 15.05 3.46 19.56
N VAL A 219 16.37 3.29 19.58
CA VAL A 219 17.27 3.93 18.62
C VAL A 219 17.06 3.36 17.22
N VAL A 220 17.01 2.03 17.09
CA VAL A 220 16.84 1.35 15.79
C VAL A 220 15.45 1.64 15.22
N ASP A 221 14.41 1.59 16.05
CA ASP A 221 13.03 1.90 15.62
C ASP A 221 12.87 3.35 15.16
N ASN A 222 13.42 4.32 15.91
CA ASN A 222 13.43 5.73 15.51
C ASN A 222 14.23 5.96 14.21
N LEU A 223 15.40 5.34 14.08
CA LEU A 223 16.21 5.45 12.87
C LEU A 223 15.47 4.88 11.64
N LEU A 224 14.88 3.69 11.76
CA LEU A 224 14.10 3.08 10.68
C LEU A 224 12.89 3.93 10.31
N SER A 225 12.22 4.53 11.29
CA SER A 225 11.10 5.44 11.06
C SER A 225 11.53 6.70 10.30
N ILE A 226 12.65 7.32 10.67
CA ILE A 226 13.22 8.49 9.98
C ILE A 226 13.64 8.11 8.55
N ILE A 227 14.30 6.97 8.37
CA ILE A 227 14.70 6.47 7.06
C ILE A 227 13.48 6.23 6.17
N ASN A 228 12.46 5.55 6.69
CA ASN A 228 11.24 5.26 5.94
C ASN A 228 10.49 6.54 5.53
N LEU A 229 10.39 7.51 6.43
CA LEU A 229 9.77 8.82 6.13
C LEU A 229 10.58 9.59 5.09
N SER A 230 11.92 9.55 5.18
CA SER A 230 12.82 10.20 4.23
C SER A 230 12.72 9.57 2.83
N LEU A 231 12.71 8.23 2.76
CA LEU A 231 12.54 7.49 1.51
C LEU A 231 11.15 7.71 0.90
N CYS A 232 10.10 7.79 1.73
CA CYS A 232 8.76 8.20 1.28
C CYS A 232 8.77 9.60 0.66
N GLY A 233 9.38 10.58 1.35
CA GLY A 233 9.52 11.94 0.84
C GLY A 233 10.30 12.01 -0.48
N GLY A 234 11.42 11.28 -0.56
CA GLY A 234 12.22 11.17 -1.78
C GLY A 234 11.44 10.53 -2.94
N TYR A 235 10.71 9.45 -2.66
CA TYR A 235 9.85 8.78 -3.63
C TYR A 235 8.79 9.73 -4.20
N VAL A 236 8.05 10.40 -3.31
CA VAL A 236 7.02 11.37 -3.70
C VAL A 236 7.63 12.53 -4.47
N PHE A 237 8.78 13.06 -4.02
CA PHE A 237 9.47 14.16 -4.72
C PHE A 237 9.82 13.81 -6.17
N VAL A 238 10.36 12.62 -6.41
CA VAL A 238 10.66 12.15 -7.78
C VAL A 238 9.36 11.94 -8.57
N ALA A 239 8.35 11.29 -7.97
CA ALA A 239 7.11 10.92 -8.64
C ALA A 239 6.18 12.11 -8.98
N LEU A 240 6.26 13.22 -8.23
CA LEU A 240 5.42 14.39 -8.44
C LEU A 240 5.73 15.12 -9.76
N ASN A 241 6.92 14.99 -10.33
CA ASN A 241 7.25 15.59 -11.63
C ASN A 241 6.54 14.86 -12.79
N PRO A 242 6.79 13.56 -13.06
CA PRO A 242 6.18 12.87 -14.20
C PRO A 242 4.65 12.81 -14.12
N VAL A 243 4.07 12.72 -12.91
CA VAL A 243 2.61 12.56 -12.75
C VAL A 243 1.88 13.90 -12.79
N PHE A 244 2.38 14.91 -12.07
CA PHE A 244 1.67 16.18 -11.84
C PHE A 244 2.36 17.41 -12.43
N GLY A 245 3.54 17.27 -13.06
CA GLY A 245 4.28 18.38 -13.69
C GLY A 245 4.76 19.42 -12.68
N SER A 246 5.09 19.00 -11.45
CA SER A 246 5.59 19.92 -10.43
C SER A 246 7.11 20.11 -10.50
N HIS A 247 7.58 21.34 -10.29
CA HIS A 247 8.99 21.72 -10.43
C HIS A 247 9.47 22.61 -9.26
N GLY A 248 10.79 22.65 -9.08
CA GLY A 248 11.48 23.55 -8.16
C GLY A 248 11.09 23.39 -6.68
N MET A 249 11.10 24.49 -5.94
CA MET A 249 10.81 24.52 -4.50
C MET A 249 9.38 24.08 -4.17
N THR A 250 8.42 24.36 -5.04
CA THR A 250 7.01 23.95 -4.82
C THR A 250 6.86 22.42 -4.78
N ARG A 251 7.69 21.70 -5.54
CA ARG A 251 7.75 20.23 -5.51
C ARG A 251 8.27 19.72 -4.17
N LEU A 252 9.31 20.34 -3.64
CA LEU A 252 9.90 19.97 -2.34
C LEU A 252 8.88 20.14 -1.21
N VAL A 253 8.24 21.31 -1.13
CA VAL A 253 7.23 21.62 -0.11
C VAL A 253 6.05 20.63 -0.19
N LYS A 254 5.55 20.35 -1.39
CA LYS A 254 4.45 19.38 -1.59
C LYS A 254 4.87 17.96 -1.21
N ALA A 255 6.08 17.53 -1.58
CA ALA A 255 6.58 16.21 -1.24
C ALA A 255 6.74 16.03 0.29
N ALA A 256 7.30 17.03 0.96
CA ALA A 256 7.42 17.04 2.42
C ALA A 256 6.04 17.00 3.09
N ALA A 257 5.10 17.85 2.65
CA ALA A 257 3.73 17.85 3.16
C ALA A 257 3.03 16.49 2.98
N LEU A 258 3.21 15.85 1.82
CA LEU A 258 2.63 14.53 1.54
C LEU A 258 3.28 13.40 2.34
N ALA A 259 4.59 13.43 2.54
CA ALA A 259 5.29 12.45 3.39
C ALA A 259 4.82 12.56 4.85
N LEU A 260 4.73 13.79 5.38
CA LEU A 260 4.16 14.03 6.72
C LEU A 260 2.70 13.58 6.80
N THR A 261 1.90 13.87 5.77
CA THR A 261 0.51 13.40 5.68
C THR A 261 0.42 11.88 5.75
N ALA A 262 1.29 11.15 5.04
CA ALA A 262 1.34 9.70 5.12
C ALA A 262 1.67 9.22 6.55
N GLY A 263 2.64 9.85 7.22
CA GLY A 263 2.97 9.57 8.62
C GLY A 263 1.79 9.79 9.58
N PHE A 264 1.11 10.94 9.47
CA PHE A 264 -0.10 11.23 10.28
C PHE A 264 -1.23 10.25 10.02
N ILE A 265 -1.42 9.80 8.77
CA ILE A 265 -2.43 8.80 8.44
C ILE A 265 -2.10 7.46 9.09
N VAL A 266 -0.83 7.06 9.17
CA VAL A 266 -0.43 5.83 9.87
C VAL A 266 -0.79 5.91 11.35
N LEU A 267 -0.54 7.04 12.02
CA LEU A 267 -0.92 7.26 13.41
C LEU A 267 -2.45 7.24 13.60
N GLY A 268 -3.18 7.99 12.77
CA GLY A 268 -4.65 8.03 12.81
C GLY A 268 -5.29 6.67 12.54
N TYR A 269 -4.68 5.87 11.66
CA TYR A 269 -5.11 4.50 11.40
C TYR A 269 -4.89 3.57 12.59
N ARG A 270 -3.75 3.65 13.29
CA ARG A 270 -3.52 2.89 14.53
C ARG A 270 -4.58 3.21 15.58
N PHE A 271 -4.93 4.48 15.72
CA PHE A 271 -6.02 4.90 16.60
C PHE A 271 -7.39 4.39 16.14
N ALA A 272 -7.68 4.43 14.83
CA ALA A 272 -8.92 3.89 14.27
C ALA A 272 -9.05 2.38 14.50
N ILE A 273 -7.98 1.60 14.29
CA ILE A 273 -7.95 0.17 14.62
C ILE A 273 -8.23 -0.05 16.09
N PHE A 274 -7.63 0.73 16.99
CA PHE A 274 -7.86 0.61 18.42
C PHE A 274 -9.35 0.74 18.74
N LEU A 275 -9.99 1.81 18.25
CA LEU A 275 -11.43 2.03 18.48
C LEU A 275 -12.29 0.92 17.87
N ILE A 276 -12.04 0.54 16.62
CA ILE A 276 -12.80 -0.52 15.95
C ILE A 276 -12.65 -1.82 16.75
N THR A 277 -11.42 -2.20 17.07
CA THR A 277 -11.13 -3.44 17.81
C THR A 277 -11.74 -3.43 19.20
N LEU A 278 -11.69 -2.30 19.93
CA LEU A 278 -12.28 -2.15 21.26
C LEU A 278 -13.79 -2.47 21.26
N TYR A 279 -14.50 -2.08 20.20
CA TYR A 279 -15.95 -2.27 20.11
C TYR A 279 -16.37 -3.56 19.39
N THR A 280 -15.52 -4.14 18.54
CA THR A 280 -15.78 -5.39 17.83
C THR A 280 -15.30 -6.64 18.58
N ALA A 281 -14.30 -6.51 19.45
CA ALA A 281 -13.83 -7.55 20.36
C ALA A 281 -14.74 -7.68 21.59
#